data_AF-A0A3C0AFH3-F1
#
_entry.id   AF-A0A3C0AFH3-F1
#
_cell.length_a   1.000
_cell.length_b   1.000
_cell.length_c   1.000
_cell.angle_alpha   90.00
_cell.angle_beta   90.00
_cell.angle_gamma   90.00
#
_symmetry.space_group_name_H-M   'P 1'
#
loop_
_entity.id
_entity.type
_entity.pdbx_description
1 polymer ?
#
loop_
_entity_poly.entity_id
_entity_poly.type
_entity_poly.pdbx_seq_one_letter_code
_entity_poly.pdbx_strand_id
1 'polypeptide(L)'
;MKDEADFIFGSSWFQTRAIVSDCENRKPVPKYLLTKTKESIMRAVLLLGSLVSVVAGTVVGADVLQSQASPLSQVLSKLEQQGLAPIVEVDFDDGVWEIETFRKNKPLEVHVNPQTLAILSEHPDTHHRKPSINALTASQIARQIEQTGYQPILEMDYEHGQWKVEALHAGSERALTVEAATGKILSDRADD
;
A
#
# COMPACT_ATOMS: atom_id res chain seq x y z
N MET A 1 -32.64 -66.88 15.47
CA MET A 1 -32.01 -65.61 15.89
C MET A 1 -32.01 -64.75 14.63
N LYS A 2 -33.11 -64.07 14.26
CA LYS A 2 -33.65 -62.80 14.83
C LYS A 2 -32.56 -61.72 14.83
N ASP A 3 -32.59 -60.63 14.04
CA ASP A 3 -33.65 -59.85 13.36
C ASP A 3 -33.01 -59.13 12.13
N GLU A 4 -33.56 -59.08 10.91
CA GLU A 4 -34.68 -58.27 10.37
C GLU A 4 -34.58 -56.74 10.59
N ALA A 5 -34.35 -55.97 9.51
CA ALA A 5 -34.99 -54.66 9.30
C ALA A 5 -34.91 -54.26 7.82
N ASP A 6 -36.11 -54.11 7.25
CA ASP A 6 -36.42 -53.99 5.85
C ASP A 6 -36.23 -52.61 5.23
N PHE A 7 -36.08 -52.71 3.92
CA PHE A 7 -36.17 -51.70 2.88
C PHE A 7 -37.64 -51.36 2.62
N ILE A 8 -38.04 -50.07 2.68
CA ILE A 8 -39.31 -49.59 2.14
C ILE A 8 -39.08 -48.39 1.22
N PHE A 9 -39.41 -48.59 -0.06
CA PHE A 9 -39.62 -47.58 -1.08
C PHE A 9 -40.93 -46.81 -0.82
N GLY A 10 -40.92 -45.50 -1.06
CA GLY A 10 -42.12 -44.67 -1.07
C GLY A 10 -41.95 -43.46 -1.99
N SER A 11 -42.28 -43.63 -3.26
CA SER A 11 -42.36 -42.58 -4.27
C SER A 11 -43.61 -41.74 -4.07
N SER A 12 -43.51 -40.41 -4.06
CA SER A 12 -44.60 -39.55 -4.57
C SER A 12 -44.12 -38.15 -4.92
N TRP A 13 -44.63 -37.71 -6.05
CA TRP A 13 -44.36 -36.52 -6.81
C TRP A 13 -45.06 -35.31 -6.22
N PHE A 14 -44.35 -34.18 -6.03
CA PHE A 14 -44.94 -32.86 -6.25
C PHE A 14 -43.89 -31.91 -6.83
N GLN A 15 -44.26 -31.41 -8.00
CA GLN A 15 -43.62 -30.40 -8.80
C GLN A 15 -43.92 -29.04 -8.16
N THR A 16 -42.92 -28.20 -7.93
CA THR A 16 -43.13 -26.75 -7.79
C THR A 16 -42.08 -25.99 -8.58
N ARG A 17 -42.63 -25.01 -9.27
CA ARG A 17 -42.14 -24.22 -10.38
C ARG A 17 -41.28 -23.08 -9.87
N ALA A 18 -40.17 -22.86 -10.57
CA ALA A 18 -39.45 -21.61 -10.83
C ALA A 18 -39.41 -20.54 -9.74
N ILE A 19 -38.18 -20.21 -9.30
CA ILE A 19 -37.71 -18.83 -9.41
C ILE A 19 -36.41 -18.88 -10.20
N VAL A 20 -36.51 -18.46 -11.45
CA VAL A 20 -35.40 -18.00 -12.26
C VAL A 20 -34.95 -16.69 -11.61
N SER A 21 -33.77 -16.66 -10.98
CA SER A 21 -33.04 -15.40 -10.83
C SER A 21 -31.92 -15.42 -11.85
N ASP A 22 -32.32 -14.98 -13.03
CA ASP A 22 -31.45 -14.35 -14.00
C ASP A 22 -30.96 -13.00 -13.44
N CYS A 23 -29.90 -12.53 -14.08
CA CYS A 23 -29.28 -11.21 -14.00
C CYS A 23 -28.00 -11.10 -13.17
N GLU A 24 -26.90 -11.54 -13.81
CA GLU A 24 -26.04 -10.55 -14.46
C GLU A 24 -25.55 -9.39 -13.58
N ASN A 25 -24.63 -9.65 -12.63
CA ASN A 25 -23.77 -8.55 -12.15
C ASN A 25 -22.43 -8.98 -11.52
N ARG A 26 -21.82 -10.06 -12.01
CA ARG A 26 -20.36 -10.19 -11.86
C ARG A 26 -19.73 -9.31 -12.93
N LYS A 27 -19.55 -8.03 -12.61
CA LYS A 27 -18.65 -7.19 -13.41
C LYS A 27 -17.35 -7.98 -13.56
N PRO A 28 -16.89 -8.26 -14.80
CA PRO A 28 -15.58 -8.85 -14.97
C PRO A 28 -14.60 -7.89 -14.30
N VAL A 29 -13.86 -8.38 -13.30
CA VAL A 29 -12.73 -7.64 -12.74
C VAL A 29 -11.84 -7.37 -13.94
N PRO A 30 -11.66 -6.11 -14.36
CA PRO A 30 -10.96 -5.88 -15.58
C PRO A 30 -9.50 -6.28 -15.38
N LYS A 31 -9.08 -7.30 -16.12
CA LYS A 31 -7.68 -7.64 -16.31
C LYS A 31 -7.05 -6.56 -17.19
N TYR A 32 -6.70 -5.42 -16.59
CA TYR A 32 -5.63 -4.58 -17.11
C TYR A 32 -4.38 -5.08 -16.36
N LEU A 33 -3.41 -5.81 -16.92
CA LEU A 33 -2.60 -5.51 -18.11
C LEU A 33 -2.28 -4.03 -18.24
N LEU A 34 -1.50 -3.53 -17.28
CA LEU A 34 -0.38 -2.65 -17.58
C LEU A 34 0.84 -3.26 -16.88
N THR A 35 1.69 -3.90 -17.68
CA THR A 35 3.08 -4.15 -17.32
C THR A 35 3.74 -2.77 -17.16
N LYS A 36 3.65 -2.19 -15.97
CA LYS A 36 4.60 -1.17 -15.57
C LYS A 36 5.76 -1.97 -15.00
N THR A 37 6.81 -2.11 -15.82
CA THR A 37 8.11 -2.57 -15.34
C THR A 37 8.39 -1.80 -14.06
N LYS A 38 8.63 -2.52 -12.96
CA LYS A 38 8.96 -2.02 -11.63
C LYS A 38 10.34 -1.36 -11.69
N GLU A 39 10.42 -0.26 -12.43
CA GLU A 39 11.44 0.76 -12.22
C GLU A 39 10.73 1.77 -11.33
N SER A 40 11.14 1.86 -10.07
CA SER A 40 10.79 2.97 -9.19
C SER A 40 11.05 4.25 -9.97
N ILE A 41 10.00 4.82 -10.54
CA ILE A 41 10.09 6.05 -11.31
C ILE A 41 10.18 7.13 -10.26
N MET A 42 11.39 7.29 -9.72
CA MET A 42 11.89 8.59 -9.33
C MET A 42 11.53 9.52 -10.49
N ARG A 43 10.53 10.38 -10.29
CA ARG A 43 10.09 11.35 -11.29
C ARG A 43 11.23 12.35 -11.49
N ALA A 44 12.20 11.98 -12.30
CA ALA A 44 13.24 12.86 -12.76
C ALA A 44 12.64 13.75 -13.87
N VAL A 45 12.11 14.91 -13.48
CA VAL A 45 11.66 15.93 -14.42
C VAL A 45 12.87 16.50 -15.18
N LEU A 46 13.08 16.00 -16.39
CA LEU A 46 13.99 16.58 -17.37
C LEU A 46 13.22 17.60 -18.22
N LEU A 47 13.50 18.88 -17.98
CA LEU A 47 12.98 20.01 -18.74
C LEU A 47 13.48 20.01 -20.19
N LEU A 48 12.58 19.74 -21.14
CA LEU A 48 12.66 20.27 -22.51
C LEU A 48 11.25 20.72 -22.93
N GLY A 49 11.09 22.02 -23.12
CA GLY A 49 9.79 22.68 -23.23
C GLY A 49 9.02 22.41 -24.51
N SER A 50 7.69 22.43 -24.40
CA SER A 50 6.76 23.23 -25.23
C SER A 50 5.33 23.13 -24.67
N LEU A 51 4.52 24.15 -24.95
CA LEU A 51 3.18 24.42 -24.41
C LEU A 51 2.24 23.22 -24.29
N VAL A 52 1.63 23.01 -23.11
CA VAL A 52 0.39 22.24 -22.93
C VAL A 52 -0.53 22.96 -21.94
N SER A 53 -1.79 23.10 -22.34
CA SER A 53 -2.88 23.75 -21.64
C SER A 53 -3.09 23.22 -20.21
N VAL A 54 -3.35 24.13 -19.28
CA VAL A 54 -3.78 23.83 -17.91
C VAL A 54 -5.14 23.12 -17.97
N VAL A 55 -5.12 21.80 -17.85
CA VAL A 55 -6.24 21.04 -17.30
C VAL A 55 -5.95 20.90 -15.82
N ALA A 56 -6.79 21.52 -14.98
CA ALA A 56 -6.78 21.29 -13.54
C ALA A 56 -7.14 19.81 -13.29
N GLY A 57 -6.12 18.96 -13.19
CA GLY A 57 -6.26 17.58 -12.78
C GLY A 57 -6.62 17.54 -11.30
N THR A 58 -7.68 16.81 -10.97
CA THR A 58 -8.02 16.49 -9.58
C THR A 58 -6.89 15.66 -8.99
N VAL A 59 -6.20 16.19 -7.98
CA VAL A 59 -5.23 15.45 -7.17
C VAL A 59 -6.02 14.55 -6.22
N VAL A 60 -6.35 13.33 -6.66
CA VAL A 60 -7.26 12.43 -5.90
C VAL A 60 -6.52 11.66 -4.80
N GLY A 61 -5.19 11.52 -4.86
CA GLY A 61 -4.42 10.76 -3.85
C GLY A 61 -4.27 11.49 -2.51
N ALA A 62 -3.86 12.75 -2.55
CA ALA A 62 -3.62 13.58 -1.36
C ALA A 62 -4.89 13.88 -0.54
N ASP A 63 -5.99 14.21 -1.22
CA ASP A 63 -7.25 14.63 -0.57
C ASP A 63 -7.90 13.47 0.22
N VAL A 64 -7.70 12.24 -0.25
CA VAL A 64 -8.19 11.01 0.40
C VAL A 64 -7.40 10.70 1.68
N LEU A 65 -6.06 10.86 1.68
CA LEU A 65 -5.25 10.67 2.90
C LEU A 65 -5.55 11.75 3.95
N GLN A 66 -5.69 13.01 3.52
CA GLN A 66 -5.81 14.16 4.43
C GLN A 66 -7.05 14.14 5.32
N SER A 67 -8.16 13.53 4.88
CA SER A 67 -9.43 13.64 5.60
C SER A 67 -9.69 12.54 6.62
N GLN A 68 -9.08 11.35 6.48
CA GLN A 68 -9.53 10.16 7.23
C GLN A 68 -8.43 9.10 7.52
N ALA A 69 -7.22 9.24 6.99
CA ALA A 69 -6.17 8.23 7.17
C ALA A 69 -5.42 8.40 8.51
N SER A 70 -4.95 7.28 9.07
CA SER A 70 -4.01 7.33 10.18
C SER A 70 -2.65 7.87 9.70
N PRO A 71 -1.88 8.58 10.54
CA PRO A 71 -0.50 8.94 10.21
C PRO A 71 0.31 7.71 9.80
N LEU A 72 1.16 7.84 8.78
CA LEU A 72 1.95 6.74 8.25
C LEU A 72 2.80 6.10 9.36
N SER A 73 3.35 6.90 10.28
CA SER A 73 4.13 6.37 11.42
C SER A 73 3.36 5.35 12.26
N GLN A 74 2.03 5.48 12.39
CA GLN A 74 1.20 4.53 13.13
C GLN A 74 1.01 3.23 12.35
N VAL A 75 0.81 3.33 11.03
CA VAL A 75 0.72 2.16 10.12
C VAL A 75 2.01 1.35 10.25
N LEU A 76 3.16 2.00 10.06
CA LEU A 76 4.47 1.35 10.08
C LEU A 76 4.80 0.76 11.46
N SER A 77 4.50 1.49 12.54
CA SER A 77 4.76 1.00 13.90
C SER A 77 3.98 -0.28 14.21
N LYS A 78 2.72 -0.38 13.72
CA LYS A 78 1.91 -1.58 13.89
C LYS A 78 2.52 -2.79 13.18
N LEU A 79 3.00 -2.62 11.96
CA LEU A 79 3.65 -3.70 11.20
C LEU A 79 4.97 -4.14 11.86
N GLU A 80 5.80 -3.17 12.27
CA GLU A 80 7.06 -3.44 12.98
C GLU A 80 6.82 -4.24 14.28
N GLN A 81 5.78 -3.90 15.05
CA GLN A 81 5.39 -4.65 16.26
C GLN A 81 4.94 -6.09 15.97
N GLN A 82 4.43 -6.37 14.77
CA GLN A 82 4.05 -7.71 14.30
C GLN A 82 5.25 -8.50 13.74
N GLY A 83 6.46 -7.93 13.79
CA GLY A 83 7.68 -8.55 13.28
C GLY A 83 7.83 -8.50 11.76
N LEU A 84 7.08 -7.61 11.10
CA LEU A 84 7.29 -7.24 9.70
C LEU A 84 8.36 -6.14 9.66
N ALA A 85 9.62 -6.56 9.64
CA ALA A 85 10.77 -5.68 9.69
C ALA A 85 12.05 -6.30 9.08
N PRO A 86 12.96 -5.48 8.53
CA PRO A 86 12.81 -4.03 8.32
C PRO A 86 11.74 -3.70 7.27
N ILE A 87 11.18 -2.51 7.33
CA ILE A 87 10.43 -1.90 6.23
C ILE A 87 11.43 -1.12 5.40
N VAL A 88 11.35 -1.23 4.08
CA VAL A 88 12.32 -0.63 3.14
C VAL A 88 11.66 0.33 2.16
N GLU A 89 10.42 0.07 1.79
CA GLU A 89 9.67 0.90 0.85
C GLU A 89 8.21 0.98 1.31
N VAL A 90 7.59 2.13 1.10
CA VAL A 90 6.19 2.39 1.38
C VAL A 90 5.67 3.36 0.32
N ASP A 91 4.58 3.01 -0.35
CA ASP A 91 3.90 3.85 -1.34
C ASP A 91 2.39 3.86 -1.06
N PHE A 92 1.74 4.99 -1.30
CA PHE A 92 0.29 5.12 -1.28
C PHE A 92 -0.26 5.19 -2.70
N ASP A 93 -0.81 4.07 -3.15
CA ASP A 93 -1.47 3.98 -4.44
C ASP A 93 -2.90 3.43 -4.30
N ASP A 94 -3.80 3.89 -5.15
CA ASP A 94 -5.19 3.42 -5.24
C ASP A 94 -5.96 3.34 -3.89
N GLY A 95 -5.61 4.21 -2.94
CA GLY A 95 -6.26 4.26 -1.63
C GLY A 95 -5.73 3.24 -0.60
N VAL A 96 -4.61 2.58 -0.90
CA VAL A 96 -4.01 1.51 -0.12
C VAL A 96 -2.52 1.81 0.10
N TRP A 97 -2.00 1.42 1.27
CA TRP A 97 -0.56 1.41 1.51
C TRP A 97 0.05 0.13 0.95
N GLU A 98 0.95 0.24 0.00
CA GLU A 98 1.82 -0.85 -0.44
C GLU A 98 3.14 -0.76 0.33
N ILE A 99 3.47 -1.79 1.11
CA ILE A 99 4.61 -1.75 2.04
C ILE A 99 5.51 -2.95 1.80
N GLU A 100 6.75 -2.68 1.44
CA GLU A 100 7.76 -3.70 1.30
C GLU A 100 8.54 -3.88 2.59
N THR A 101 8.58 -5.13 3.04
CA THR A 101 9.08 -5.48 4.36
C THR A 101 9.63 -6.90 4.38
N PHE A 102 10.10 -7.35 5.54
CA PHE A 102 10.66 -8.68 5.71
C PHE A 102 10.06 -9.41 6.89
N ARG A 103 9.89 -10.72 6.74
CA ARG A 103 9.59 -11.64 7.85
C ARG A 103 10.52 -12.82 7.79
N LYS A 104 11.28 -13.07 8.87
CA LYS A 104 12.27 -14.17 8.93
C LYS A 104 13.22 -14.17 7.72
N ASN A 105 13.70 -12.99 7.31
CA ASN A 105 14.57 -12.75 6.16
C ASN A 105 13.97 -13.04 4.78
N LYS A 106 12.65 -13.23 4.68
CA LYS A 106 11.95 -13.31 3.40
C LYS A 106 11.31 -11.96 3.08
N PRO A 107 11.53 -11.40 1.88
CA PRO A 107 10.83 -10.20 1.42
C PRO A 107 9.34 -10.47 1.28
N LEU A 108 8.54 -9.49 1.64
CA LEU A 108 7.09 -9.48 1.56
C LEU A 108 6.63 -8.10 1.11
N GLU A 109 5.61 -8.07 0.27
CA GLU A 109 4.79 -6.90 0.03
C GLU A 109 3.50 -7.05 0.83
N VAL A 110 3.13 -6.01 1.58
CA VAL A 110 1.96 -5.99 2.46
C VAL A 110 1.09 -4.82 2.07
N HIS A 111 -0.18 -5.09 1.79
CA HIS A 111 -1.16 -4.04 1.51
C HIS A 111 -1.95 -3.73 2.77
N VAL A 112 -2.06 -2.44 3.13
CA VAL A 112 -2.71 -2.01 4.37
C VAL A 112 -3.76 -0.96 4.09
N ASN A 113 -4.93 -1.12 4.71
CA ASN A 113 -5.96 -0.11 4.68
C ASN A 113 -5.55 1.11 5.55
N PRO A 114 -5.53 2.34 5.00
CA PRO A 114 -5.02 3.53 5.67
C PRO A 114 -5.86 3.99 6.88
N GLN A 115 -7.13 3.60 6.95
CA GLN A 115 -8.06 4.04 8.01
C GLN A 115 -8.13 3.02 9.15
N THR A 116 -8.32 1.75 8.80
CA THR A 116 -8.54 0.66 9.76
C THR A 116 -7.24 -0.01 10.22
N LEU A 117 -6.12 0.28 9.54
CA LEU A 117 -4.83 -0.38 9.72
C LEU A 117 -4.90 -1.90 9.51
N ALA A 118 -5.93 -2.40 8.83
CA ALA A 118 -6.07 -3.83 8.53
C ALA A 118 -5.11 -4.20 7.40
N ILE A 119 -4.39 -5.30 7.57
CA ILE A 119 -3.66 -5.93 6.47
C ILE A 119 -4.70 -6.53 5.52
N LEU A 120 -4.70 -6.06 4.28
CA LEU A 120 -5.60 -6.50 3.22
C LEU A 120 -5.02 -7.73 2.50
N SER A 121 -3.71 -7.75 2.29
CA SER A 121 -2.99 -8.87 1.68
C SER A 121 -1.52 -8.90 2.11
N GLU A 122 -0.91 -10.08 2.02
CA GLU A 122 0.54 -10.29 2.13
C GLU A 122 0.98 -11.20 0.98
N HIS A 123 2.00 -10.80 0.23
CA HIS A 123 2.54 -11.57 -0.89
C HIS A 123 4.07 -11.67 -0.79
N PRO A 124 4.68 -12.83 -1.13
CA PRO A 124 6.12 -12.90 -1.29
C PRO A 124 6.58 -11.92 -2.37
N ASP A 125 7.55 -11.08 -2.04
CA ASP A 125 8.25 -10.28 -3.03
C ASP A 125 9.50 -11.04 -3.51
N THR A 126 10.00 -10.70 -4.71
CA THR A 126 11.19 -11.33 -5.29
C THR A 126 12.27 -10.32 -5.66
N HIS A 127 12.01 -9.02 -5.47
CA HIS A 127 12.87 -7.96 -5.95
C HIS A 127 13.85 -7.50 -4.87
N HIS A 128 13.52 -7.71 -3.59
CA HIS A 128 14.32 -7.18 -2.50
C HIS A 128 15.16 -8.21 -1.74
N ARG A 129 16.46 -7.90 -1.63
CA ARG A 129 17.33 -8.55 -0.66
C ARG A 129 17.25 -7.77 0.65
N LYS A 130 17.07 -8.47 1.78
CA LYS A 130 17.05 -7.85 3.10
C LYS A 130 18.28 -6.96 3.31
N PRO A 131 18.10 -5.63 3.46
CA PRO A 131 19.22 -4.75 3.74
C PRO A 131 19.69 -4.93 5.18
N SER A 132 20.98 -4.69 5.41
CA SER A 132 21.50 -4.47 6.75
C SER A 132 21.25 -3.00 7.12
N ILE A 133 20.12 -2.74 7.78
CA ILE A 133 19.79 -1.41 8.28
C ILE A 133 20.34 -1.29 9.70
N ASN A 134 21.38 -0.47 9.87
CA ASN A 134 21.86 -0.02 11.17
C ASN A 134 21.45 1.44 11.37
N ALA A 135 20.15 1.66 11.51
CA ALA A 135 19.52 2.97 11.45
C ALA A 135 18.21 2.96 12.25
N LEU A 136 17.55 4.12 12.33
CA LEU A 136 16.20 4.22 12.88
C LEU A 136 15.22 3.39 12.04
N THR A 137 14.15 2.91 12.68
CA THR A 137 13.09 2.18 11.96
C THR A 137 12.28 3.13 11.07
N ALA A 138 11.59 2.60 10.06
CA ALA A 138 10.79 3.41 9.15
C ALA A 138 9.71 4.20 9.92
N SER A 139 9.08 3.58 10.93
CA SER A 139 8.10 4.27 11.78
C SER A 139 8.71 5.43 12.61
N GLN A 140 9.97 5.31 13.03
CA GLN A 140 10.68 6.37 13.74
C GLN A 140 11.01 7.55 12.82
N ILE A 141 11.45 7.27 11.59
CA ILE A 141 11.70 8.30 10.57
C ILE A 141 10.40 9.01 10.19
N ALA A 142 9.36 8.27 9.85
CA ALA A 142 8.04 8.82 9.51
C ALA A 142 7.51 9.73 10.61
N ARG A 143 7.59 9.30 11.88
CA ARG A 143 7.12 10.09 13.03
C ARG A 143 7.87 11.41 13.17
N GLN A 144 9.18 11.43 12.95
CA GLN A 144 9.96 12.67 13.03
C GLN A 144 9.57 13.65 11.91
N ILE A 145 9.37 13.15 10.69
CA ILE A 145 8.93 13.94 9.54
C ILE A 145 7.54 14.55 9.80
N GLU A 146 6.59 13.73 10.26
CA GLU A 146 5.24 14.18 10.63
C GLU A 146 5.26 15.28 11.72
N GLN A 147 6.13 15.14 12.74
CA GLN A 147 6.27 16.13 13.82
C GLN A 147 6.78 17.50 13.34
N THR A 148 7.43 17.55 12.16
CA THR A 148 7.86 18.80 11.53
C THR A 148 6.79 19.42 10.63
N GLY A 149 5.61 18.79 10.52
CA GLY A 149 4.47 19.28 9.76
C GLY A 149 4.46 18.84 8.29
N TYR A 150 5.31 17.89 7.90
CA TYR A 150 5.22 17.22 6.59
C TYR A 150 4.23 16.08 6.70
N GLN A 151 3.00 16.33 6.24
CA GLN A 151 1.91 15.38 6.30
C GLN A 151 0.80 15.72 5.27
N PRO A 152 0.14 14.69 4.71
CA PRO A 152 0.53 13.27 4.80
C PRO A 152 1.87 13.01 4.12
N ILE A 153 2.59 12.00 4.61
CA ILE A 153 3.65 11.34 3.85
C ILE A 153 2.93 10.45 2.82
N LEU A 154 3.43 10.42 1.59
CA LEU A 154 2.88 9.65 0.47
C LEU A 154 3.78 8.47 0.12
N GLU A 155 5.10 8.66 0.17
CA GLU A 155 6.08 7.64 -0.18
C GLU A 155 7.29 7.70 0.76
N MET A 156 7.90 6.54 1.05
CA MET A 156 9.19 6.42 1.71
C MET A 156 10.00 5.26 1.12
N ASP A 157 11.18 5.54 0.57
CA ASP A 157 12.08 4.54 0.00
C ASP A 157 13.49 4.61 0.64
N TYR A 158 13.97 3.48 1.17
CA TYR A 158 15.29 3.34 1.76
C TYR A 158 16.33 2.88 0.75
N GLU A 159 17.24 3.79 0.43
CA GLU A 159 18.38 3.52 -0.43
C GLU A 159 19.68 4.06 0.16
N HIS A 160 20.73 3.25 0.11
CA HIS A 160 22.10 3.69 0.42
C HIS A 160 22.28 4.43 1.76
N GLY A 161 21.56 4.01 2.81
CA GLY A 161 21.65 4.62 4.14
C GLY A 161 20.83 5.91 4.31
N GLN A 162 19.98 6.22 3.35
CA GLN A 162 19.10 7.39 3.33
C GLN A 162 17.67 6.95 3.04
N TRP A 163 16.72 7.78 3.46
CA TRP A 163 15.34 7.70 3.03
C TRP A 163 15.06 8.82 2.03
N LYS A 164 14.48 8.47 0.89
CA LYS A 164 13.77 9.41 0.03
C LYS A 164 12.32 9.41 0.48
N VAL A 165 11.75 10.58 0.69
CA VAL A 165 10.38 10.71 1.23
C VAL A 165 9.64 11.76 0.44
N GLU A 166 8.46 11.40 -0.06
CA GLU A 166 7.53 12.34 -0.66
C GLU A 166 6.42 12.63 0.34
N ALA A 167 6.20 13.92 0.64
CA ALA A 167 5.20 14.34 1.62
C ALA A 167 4.63 15.71 1.28
N LEU A 168 3.45 16.00 1.79
CA LEU A 168 2.85 17.34 1.70
C LEU A 168 3.36 18.26 2.80
N HIS A 169 3.69 19.49 2.43
CA HIS A 169 3.98 20.57 3.37
C HIS A 169 3.37 21.87 2.90
N ALA A 170 2.59 22.52 3.76
CA ALA A 170 1.86 23.76 3.42
C ALA A 170 1.03 23.67 2.12
N GLY A 171 0.51 22.49 1.80
CA GLY A 171 -0.33 22.24 0.61
C GLY A 171 0.42 21.97 -0.68
N SER A 172 1.75 21.77 -0.65
CA SER A 172 2.56 21.38 -1.81
C SER A 172 3.36 20.12 -1.54
N GLU A 173 3.58 19.31 -2.57
CA GLU A 173 4.42 18.11 -2.50
C GLU A 173 5.89 18.49 -2.38
N ARG A 174 6.59 17.77 -1.50
CA ARG A 174 7.99 17.98 -1.17
C ARG A 174 8.72 16.65 -1.24
N ALA A 175 9.85 16.65 -1.92
CA ALA A 175 10.79 15.54 -1.96
C ALA A 175 11.90 15.79 -0.92
N LEU A 176 11.93 14.94 0.11
CA LEU A 176 12.91 14.98 1.18
C LEU A 176 13.98 13.90 0.98
N THR A 177 15.20 14.21 1.39
CA THR A 177 16.24 13.20 1.61
C THR A 177 16.60 13.23 3.09
N VAL A 178 16.56 12.08 3.75
CA VAL A 178 16.69 11.96 5.20
C VAL A 178 17.78 10.95 5.54
N GLU A 179 18.69 11.31 6.43
CA GLU A 179 19.73 10.39 6.92
C GLU A 179 19.09 9.30 7.78
N ALA A 180 19.22 8.02 7.40
CA ALA A 180 18.51 6.94 8.09
C ALA A 180 19.01 6.71 9.54
N ALA A 181 20.29 7.01 9.81
CA ALA A 181 20.88 6.81 11.13
C ALA A 181 20.33 7.78 12.19
N THR A 182 19.94 8.99 11.78
CA THR A 182 19.60 10.09 12.71
C THR A 182 18.19 10.63 12.52
N GLY A 183 17.60 10.47 11.33
CA GLY A 183 16.36 11.13 10.93
C GLY A 183 16.54 12.59 10.50
N LYS A 184 17.79 13.07 10.36
CA LYS A 184 18.08 14.43 9.91
C LYS A 184 17.67 14.61 8.45
N ILE A 185 16.84 15.61 8.17
CA ILE A 185 16.53 16.06 6.80
C ILE A 185 17.79 16.70 6.21
N LEU A 186 18.32 16.09 5.16
CA LEU A 186 19.50 16.53 4.40
C LEU A 186 19.13 17.43 3.22
N SER A 187 17.96 17.21 2.64
CA SER A 187 17.43 17.98 1.51
C SER A 187 15.91 18.08 1.62
N ASP A 188 15.37 19.22 1.20
CA ASP A 188 13.95 19.50 1.05
C ASP A 188 13.75 20.30 -0.25
N ARG A 189 13.11 19.68 -1.25
CA ARG A 189 12.85 20.26 -2.57
C ARG A 189 11.36 20.25 -2.86
N ALA A 190 10.89 21.21 -3.67
CA ALA A 190 9.59 21.06 -4.29
C ALA A 190 9.64 19.83 -5.21
N ASP A 191 8.56 19.06 -5.23
CA ASP A 191 8.36 18.05 -6.26
C ASP A 191 7.53 18.70 -7.38
N ASP A 192 8.16 18.91 -8.54
CA ASP A 192 7.66 19.73 -9.64
C ASP A 192 7.24 18.91 -10.88
#